data_AF-A0A182P0G6-F1
#
_entry.id   AF-A0A182P0G6-F1
#
_cell.length_a   1.000
_cell.length_b   1.000
_cell.length_c   1.000
_cell.angle_alpha   90.00
_cell.angle_beta   90.00
_cell.angle_gamma   90.00
#
_symmetry.space_group_name_H-M   'P 1'
#
loop_
_entity.id
_entity.type
_entity.pdbx_description
1 polymer ?
#
loop_
_entity_poly.entity_id
_entity_poly.type
_entity_poly.pdbx_seq_one_letter_code
_entity_poly.pdbx_strand_id
1 'polypeptide(L)'
;MKAVYVVALCVCLAVATQAAPQFGGIANLLNNVGQIITGLVSQLTTLVNNVIAAGGAATQTIVANVLSLVFALGNTVFTLIAVPSSALQVASGLLNNALAQISSIVAGAGTTLTTLVPALGNVQTVLLTLANNLAALNQTGLTTLQTTLVQLANTLGTVAGQISG
;
A
#
# COMPACT_ATOMS: atom_id res chain seq x y z
N MET A 1 -18.70 -10.31 3.17
CA MET A 1 -18.62 -11.08 1.90
C MET A 1 -17.35 -10.82 1.06
N LYS A 2 -16.39 -9.98 1.49
CA LYS A 2 -15.19 -9.64 0.69
C LYS A 2 -13.96 -10.54 0.92
N ALA A 3 -13.85 -11.19 2.07
CA ALA A 3 -12.74 -12.12 2.37
C ALA A 3 -12.79 -13.41 1.53
N VAL A 4 -13.98 -13.83 1.09
CA VAL A 4 -14.19 -15.07 0.33
C VAL A 4 -13.56 -15.00 -1.07
N TYR A 5 -13.51 -13.81 -1.68
CA TYR A 5 -12.94 -13.63 -3.03
C TYR A 5 -11.41 -13.75 -3.06
N VAL A 6 -10.72 -13.31 -2.02
CA VAL A 6 -9.24 -13.41 -1.93
C VAL A 6 -8.82 -14.88 -1.78
N VAL A 7 -9.55 -15.64 -0.96
CA VAL A 7 -9.28 -17.07 -0.75
C VAL A 7 -9.61 -17.89 -2.00
N ALA A 8 -10.72 -17.61 -2.68
CA ALA A 8 -11.10 -18.29 -3.91
C ALA A 8 -10.02 -18.14 -5.00
N LEU A 9 -9.41 -16.95 -5.14
CA LEU A 9 -8.36 -16.72 -6.14
C LEU A 9 -7.03 -17.39 -5.79
N CYS A 10 -6.64 -17.43 -4.50
CA CYS A 10 -5.44 -18.18 -4.07
C CYS A 10 -5.58 -19.67 -4.42
N VAL A 11 -6.78 -20.23 -4.28
CA VAL A 11 -7.06 -21.63 -4.65
C VAL A 11 -7.06 -21.82 -6.17
N CYS A 12 -7.66 -20.91 -6.95
CA CYS A 12 -7.64 -20.99 -8.41
C CYS A 12 -6.22 -20.86 -9.00
N LEU A 13 -5.38 -19.97 -8.45
CA LEU A 13 -3.98 -19.85 -8.85
C LEU A 13 -3.17 -21.09 -8.43
N ALA A 14 -3.40 -21.64 -7.24
CA ALA A 14 -2.69 -22.83 -6.75
C ALA A 14 -3.00 -24.12 -7.55
N VAL A 15 -4.19 -24.19 -8.18
CA VAL A 15 -4.55 -25.31 -9.07
C VAL A 15 -3.99 -25.10 -10.48
N ALA A 16 -3.94 -23.85 -10.97
CA ALA A 16 -3.32 -23.53 -12.27
C ALA A 16 -1.79 -23.72 -12.26
N THR A 17 -1.12 -23.52 -11.13
CA THR A 17 0.33 -23.71 -10.98
C THR A 17 0.79 -25.16 -11.02
N GLN A 18 -0.07 -26.13 -10.69
CA GLN A 18 0.28 -27.56 -10.81
C GLN A 18 0.28 -28.05 -12.27
N ALA A 19 -0.43 -27.36 -13.17
CA ALA A 19 -0.54 -27.75 -14.57
C ALA A 19 0.57 -27.17 -15.48
N ALA A 20 1.30 -26.14 -15.04
CA ALA A 20 2.37 -25.53 -15.82
C ALA A 20 3.44 -24.85 -14.92
N PRO A 21 4.69 -25.35 -14.88
CA PRO A 21 5.73 -24.84 -13.97
C PRO A 21 6.10 -23.36 -14.22
N GLN A 22 5.82 -22.82 -15.40
CA GLN A 22 6.02 -21.40 -15.73
C GLN A 22 5.03 -20.47 -15.01
N PHE A 23 3.84 -20.97 -14.66
CA PHE A 23 2.86 -20.22 -13.86
C PHE A 23 3.24 -20.18 -12.38
N GLY A 24 4.04 -21.14 -11.88
CA GLY A 24 4.53 -21.16 -10.50
C GLY A 24 5.35 -19.92 -10.12
N GLY A 25 6.19 -19.44 -11.05
CA GLY A 25 6.99 -18.23 -10.84
C GLY A 25 6.14 -16.96 -10.72
N ILE A 26 5.14 -16.79 -11.59
CA ILE A 26 4.25 -15.62 -11.58
C ILE A 26 3.30 -15.67 -10.37
N ALA A 27 2.79 -16.85 -10.01
CA ALA A 27 1.95 -17.00 -8.83
C ALA A 27 2.72 -16.71 -7.53
N ASN A 28 3.98 -17.15 -7.42
CA ASN A 28 4.83 -16.78 -6.28
C ASN A 28 5.11 -15.28 -6.23
N LEU A 29 5.34 -14.65 -7.39
CA LEU A 29 5.56 -13.21 -7.48
C LEU A 29 4.31 -12.42 -7.07
N LEU A 30 3.13 -12.81 -7.54
CA LEU A 30 1.85 -12.18 -7.16
C LEU A 30 1.55 -12.39 -5.67
N ASN A 31 1.82 -13.56 -5.12
CA ASN A 31 1.70 -13.80 -3.68
C ASN A 31 2.65 -12.91 -2.87
N ASN A 32 3.89 -12.79 -3.30
CA ASN A 32 4.88 -11.92 -2.66
C ASN A 32 4.44 -10.45 -2.69
N VAL A 33 3.99 -9.96 -3.85
CA VAL A 33 3.47 -8.59 -3.98
C VAL A 33 2.21 -8.39 -3.13
N GLY A 34 1.32 -9.38 -3.07
CA GLY A 34 0.15 -9.36 -2.20
C GLY A 34 0.53 -9.26 -0.72
N GLN A 35 1.56 -9.98 -0.28
CA GLN A 35 2.10 -9.87 1.08
C GLN A 35 2.70 -8.49 1.35
N ILE A 36 3.47 -7.94 0.42
CA ILE A 36 4.05 -6.60 0.55
C ILE A 36 2.95 -5.54 0.65
N ILE A 37 1.92 -5.60 -0.20
CA ILE A 37 0.77 -4.68 -0.15
C ILE A 37 0.02 -4.82 1.17
N THR A 38 -0.16 -6.06 1.67
CA THR A 38 -0.76 -6.30 2.99
C THR A 38 0.09 -5.70 4.11
N GLY A 39 1.41 -5.81 4.02
CA GLY A 39 2.35 -5.17 4.93
C GLY A 39 2.22 -3.64 4.91
N LEU A 40 2.15 -3.04 3.72
CA LEU A 40 1.93 -1.59 3.55
C LEU A 40 0.62 -1.15 4.19
N VAL A 41 -0.46 -1.87 3.90
CA VAL A 41 -1.77 -1.65 4.51
C VAL A 41 -1.67 -1.68 6.03
N SER A 42 -1.03 -2.71 6.60
CA SER A 42 -0.88 -2.83 8.05
C SER A 42 -0.10 -1.67 8.66
N GLN A 43 1.03 -1.27 8.08
CA GLN A 43 1.85 -0.17 8.61
C GLN A 43 1.11 1.17 8.54
N LEU A 44 0.43 1.43 7.42
CA LEU A 44 -0.36 2.63 7.23
C LEU A 44 -1.55 2.68 8.18
N THR A 45 -2.25 1.57 8.38
CA THR A 45 -3.32 1.47 9.38
C THR A 45 -2.80 1.73 10.79
N THR A 46 -1.64 1.18 11.17
CA THR A 46 -1.03 1.46 12.48
C THR A 46 -0.73 2.95 12.66
N LEU A 47 -0.08 3.59 11.68
CA LEU A 47 0.22 5.02 11.74
C LEU A 47 -1.06 5.85 11.92
N VAL A 48 -2.07 5.53 11.13
CA VAL A 48 -3.36 6.22 11.13
C VAL A 48 -4.09 6.03 12.46
N ASN A 49 -4.08 4.82 13.03
CA ASN A 49 -4.67 4.57 14.35
C ASN A 49 -3.95 5.35 15.46
N ASN A 50 -2.61 5.43 15.40
CA ASN A 50 -1.84 6.24 16.36
C ASN A 50 -2.20 7.73 16.23
N VAL A 51 -2.43 8.22 15.00
CA VAL A 51 -2.90 9.58 14.75
C VAL A 51 -4.30 9.82 15.31
N ILE A 52 -5.25 8.90 15.13
CA ILE A 52 -6.59 9.03 15.74
C ILE A 52 -6.48 9.09 17.26
N ALA A 53 -5.69 8.20 17.86
CA ALA A 53 -5.52 8.12 19.30
C ALA A 53 -4.91 9.41 19.86
N ALA A 54 -3.98 10.04 19.14
CA ALA A 54 -3.31 11.26 19.57
C ALA A 54 -4.10 12.54 19.23
N GLY A 55 -4.83 12.57 18.11
CA GLY A 55 -5.51 13.75 17.55
C GLY A 55 -7.00 13.87 17.91
N GLY A 56 -7.62 12.81 18.41
CA GLY A 56 -9.03 12.83 18.82
C GLY A 56 -10.00 13.11 17.68
N ALA A 57 -11.20 13.62 18.01
CA ALA A 57 -12.32 13.80 17.09
C ALA A 57 -12.00 14.69 15.87
N ALA A 58 -11.06 15.63 16.00
CA ALA A 58 -10.65 16.53 14.92
C ALA A 58 -10.04 15.79 13.71
N THR A 59 -9.45 14.61 13.92
CA THR A 59 -8.79 13.83 12.87
C THR A 59 -9.67 12.72 12.27
N GLN A 60 -10.81 12.38 12.91
CA GLN A 60 -11.61 11.19 12.55
C GLN A 60 -12.16 11.22 11.12
N THR A 61 -12.69 12.37 10.67
CA THR A 61 -13.37 12.47 9.36
C THR A 61 -12.41 12.24 8.19
N ILE A 62 -11.15 12.68 8.29
CA ILE A 62 -10.17 12.52 7.20
C ILE A 62 -9.44 11.20 7.31
N VAL A 63 -9.24 10.70 8.52
CA VAL A 63 -8.73 9.35 8.72
C VAL A 63 -9.67 8.30 8.11
N ALA A 64 -10.98 8.49 8.14
CA ALA A 64 -11.92 7.60 7.46
C ALA A 64 -11.64 7.51 5.94
N ASN A 65 -11.26 8.62 5.31
CA ASN A 65 -10.86 8.64 3.89
C ASN A 65 -9.53 7.89 3.67
N VAL A 66 -8.58 8.03 4.59
CA VAL A 66 -7.30 7.29 4.54
C VAL A 66 -7.55 5.78 4.62
N LEU A 67 -8.39 5.32 5.55
CA LEU A 67 -8.71 3.89 5.69
C LEU A 67 -9.38 3.33 4.43
N SER A 68 -10.31 4.08 3.82
CA SER A 68 -10.94 3.69 2.55
C SER A 68 -9.90 3.49 1.42
N LEU A 69 -8.93 4.41 1.32
CA LEU A 69 -7.85 4.35 0.34
C LEU A 69 -6.86 3.22 0.63
N VAL A 70 -6.58 2.93 1.91
CA VAL A 70 -5.79 1.76 2.33
C VAL A 70 -6.46 0.46 1.89
N PHE A 71 -7.79 0.35 2.04
CA PHE A 71 -8.52 -0.81 1.50
C PHE A 71 -8.51 -0.85 -0.03
N ALA A 72 -8.60 0.31 -0.70
CA ALA A 72 -8.46 0.37 -2.15
C ALA A 72 -7.08 -0.15 -2.60
N LEU A 73 -6.01 0.16 -1.85
CA LEU A 73 -4.65 -0.33 -2.10
C LEU A 73 -4.60 -1.86 -2.10
N GLY A 74 -5.23 -2.50 -1.12
CA GLY A 74 -5.34 -3.97 -1.07
C GLY A 74 -6.04 -4.58 -2.28
N ASN A 75 -6.99 -3.86 -2.90
CA ASN A 75 -7.69 -4.33 -4.10
C ASN A 75 -6.88 -4.14 -5.40
N THR A 76 -5.82 -3.33 -5.38
CA THR A 76 -4.98 -3.13 -6.58
C THR A 76 -4.21 -4.37 -7.00
N VAL A 77 -4.05 -5.34 -6.10
CA VAL A 77 -3.45 -6.66 -6.40
C VAL A 77 -4.12 -7.33 -7.60
N PHE A 78 -5.43 -7.15 -7.77
CA PHE A 78 -6.18 -7.73 -8.90
C PHE A 78 -5.78 -7.15 -10.26
N THR A 79 -5.32 -5.90 -10.33
CA THR A 79 -4.88 -5.28 -11.59
C THR A 79 -3.47 -5.69 -11.97
N LEU A 80 -2.70 -6.22 -11.03
CA LEU A 80 -1.31 -6.64 -11.23
C LEU A 80 -1.17 -7.93 -12.04
N ILE A 81 -2.25 -8.71 -12.21
CA ILE A 81 -2.23 -9.93 -13.02
C ILE A 81 -1.95 -9.64 -14.50
N ALA A 82 -2.28 -8.42 -14.96
CA ALA A 82 -2.07 -7.98 -16.33
C ALA A 82 -0.66 -7.39 -16.56
N VAL A 83 0.17 -7.28 -15.51
CA VAL A 83 1.50 -6.69 -15.60
C VAL A 83 2.52 -7.75 -16.06
N PRO A 84 3.38 -7.46 -17.05
CA PRO A 84 4.45 -8.36 -17.44
C PRO A 84 5.35 -8.74 -16.25
N SER A 85 5.77 -10.01 -16.19
CA SER A 85 6.53 -10.54 -15.03
C SER A 85 7.84 -9.80 -14.74
N SER A 86 8.51 -9.26 -15.76
CA SER A 86 9.71 -8.43 -15.61
C SER A 86 9.40 -7.09 -14.95
N ALA A 87 8.33 -6.41 -15.38
CA ALA A 87 7.87 -5.17 -14.77
C ALA A 87 7.32 -5.41 -13.35
N LEU A 88 6.63 -6.54 -13.13
CA LEU A 88 6.12 -6.93 -11.82
C LEU A 88 7.24 -7.23 -10.82
N GLN A 89 8.37 -7.79 -11.26
CA GLN A 89 9.57 -7.96 -10.41
C GLN A 89 10.15 -6.62 -9.97
N VAL A 90 10.29 -5.67 -10.89
CA VAL A 90 10.78 -4.33 -10.55
C VAL A 90 9.79 -3.61 -9.63
N ALA A 91 8.49 -3.67 -9.93
CA ALA A 91 7.45 -3.11 -9.08
C ALA A 91 7.44 -3.73 -7.68
N SER A 92 7.65 -5.06 -7.57
CA SER A 92 7.78 -5.75 -6.28
C SER A 92 8.98 -5.23 -5.48
N GLY A 93 10.14 -5.05 -6.12
CA GLY A 93 11.32 -4.48 -5.47
C GLY A 93 11.07 -3.05 -4.95
N LEU A 94 10.40 -2.21 -5.75
CA LEU A 94 10.01 -0.86 -5.35
C LEU A 94 9.02 -0.86 -4.18
N LEU A 95 7.99 -1.71 -4.23
CA LEU A 95 7.00 -1.86 -3.16
C LEU A 95 7.64 -2.34 -1.86
N ASN A 96 8.56 -3.31 -1.94
CA ASN A 96 9.26 -3.83 -0.77
C ASN A 96 10.18 -2.77 -0.15
N ASN A 97 10.87 -1.98 -0.97
CA ASN A 97 11.69 -0.89 -0.48
C ASN A 97 10.84 0.20 0.21
N ALA A 98 9.70 0.55 -0.37
CA ALA A 98 8.75 1.47 0.24
C ALA A 98 8.19 0.93 1.57
N LEU A 99 7.87 -0.37 1.64
CA LEU A 99 7.43 -1.03 2.87
C LEU A 99 8.49 -0.94 3.96
N ALA A 100 9.75 -1.22 3.64
CA ALA A 100 10.85 -1.14 4.60
C ALA A 100 11.00 0.30 5.15
N GLN A 101 10.95 1.31 4.28
CA GLN A 101 11.01 2.71 4.69
C GLN A 101 9.82 3.11 5.57
N ILE A 102 8.59 2.78 5.15
CA ILE A 102 7.37 3.09 5.91
C ILE A 102 7.40 2.36 7.26
N SER A 103 7.79 1.09 7.31
CA SER A 103 7.92 0.35 8.57
C SER A 103 8.92 1.01 9.52
N SER A 104 10.05 1.51 9.01
CA SER A 104 11.03 2.23 9.83
C SER A 104 10.48 3.56 10.35
N ILE A 105 9.72 4.28 9.52
CA ILE A 105 9.08 5.54 9.91
C ILE A 105 8.04 5.29 10.99
N VAL A 106 7.15 4.30 10.80
CA VAL A 106 6.10 3.95 11.77
C VAL A 106 6.69 3.50 13.11
N ALA A 107 7.75 2.69 13.08
CA ALA A 107 8.46 2.30 14.30
C ALA A 107 9.06 3.49 15.06
N GLY A 108 9.56 4.51 14.34
CA GLY A 108 10.11 5.74 14.93
C GLY A 108 9.07 6.80 15.31
N ALA A 109 7.82 6.68 14.84
CA ALA A 109 6.79 7.71 14.97
C ALA A 109 6.19 7.83 16.38
N GLY A 110 6.29 6.79 17.21
CA GLY A 110 5.69 6.78 18.55
C GLY A 110 4.17 7.01 18.54
N THR A 111 3.66 7.73 19.54
CA THR A 111 2.21 7.95 19.74
C THR A 111 1.83 9.42 20.03
N THR A 112 2.75 10.38 19.89
CA THR A 112 2.45 11.80 20.14
C THR A 112 2.34 12.57 18.84
N LEU A 113 1.49 13.61 18.79
CA LEU A 113 1.30 14.40 17.56
C LEU A 113 2.60 15.03 17.04
N THR A 114 3.48 15.45 17.95
CA THR A 114 4.82 16.01 17.64
C THR A 114 5.71 15.07 16.81
N THR A 115 5.57 13.75 16.96
CA THR A 115 6.34 12.75 16.22
C THR A 115 5.52 12.11 15.09
N LEU A 116 4.19 12.07 15.23
CA LEU A 116 3.28 11.53 14.22
C LEU A 116 3.11 12.45 13.00
N VAL A 117 3.07 13.78 13.18
CA VAL A 117 2.99 14.73 12.05
C VAL A 117 4.19 14.61 11.10
N PRO A 118 5.46 14.66 11.57
CA PRO A 118 6.59 14.45 10.68
C PRO A 118 6.63 13.03 10.10
N ALA A 119 6.16 12.01 10.83
CA ALA A 119 6.03 10.67 10.29
C ALA A 119 5.02 10.58 9.13
N LEU A 120 3.87 11.25 9.23
CA LEU A 120 2.89 11.35 8.15
C LEU A 120 3.49 12.00 6.90
N GLY A 121 4.25 13.10 7.08
CA GLY A 121 4.96 13.77 5.99
C GLY A 121 6.00 12.87 5.31
N ASN A 122 6.80 12.15 6.10
CA ASN A 122 7.78 11.20 5.56
C ASN A 122 7.11 10.06 4.80
N VAL A 123 6.02 9.48 5.33
CA VAL A 123 5.25 8.43 4.63
C VAL A 123 4.64 8.96 3.34
N GLN A 124 4.10 10.19 3.34
CA GLN A 124 3.62 10.85 2.12
C GLN A 124 4.73 10.92 1.06
N THR A 125 5.93 11.36 1.42
CA THR A 125 7.07 11.42 0.49
C THR A 125 7.41 10.04 -0.07
N VAL A 126 7.45 9.00 0.76
CA VAL A 126 7.75 7.63 0.31
C VAL A 126 6.68 7.13 -0.68
N LEU A 127 5.40 7.38 -0.40
CA LEU A 127 4.30 6.97 -1.29
C LEU A 127 4.32 7.71 -2.63
N LEU A 128 4.62 9.02 -2.64
CA LEU A 128 4.77 9.79 -3.88
C LEU A 128 5.96 9.31 -4.70
N THR A 129 7.11 9.07 -4.06
CA THR A 129 8.30 8.51 -4.74
C THR A 129 7.99 7.13 -5.32
N LEU A 130 7.31 6.25 -4.58
CA LEU A 130 6.87 4.96 -5.08
C LEU A 130 5.96 5.11 -6.30
N ALA A 131 4.95 5.98 -6.23
CA ALA A 131 4.04 6.22 -7.34
C ALA A 131 4.77 6.73 -8.60
N ASN A 132 5.72 7.65 -8.44
CA ASN A 132 6.54 8.15 -9.54
C ASN A 132 7.43 7.06 -10.15
N ASN A 133 8.04 6.22 -9.32
CA ASN A 133 8.84 5.09 -9.79
C ASN A 133 7.99 4.05 -10.54
N LEU A 134 6.77 3.77 -10.08
CA LEU A 134 5.83 2.89 -10.78
C LEU A 134 5.35 3.50 -12.11
N ALA A 135 5.14 4.82 -12.14
CA ALA A 135 4.80 5.55 -13.37
C ALA A 135 5.90 5.43 -14.43
N ALA A 136 7.17 5.47 -14.00
CA ALA A 136 8.32 5.34 -14.88
C ALA A 136 8.43 3.96 -15.55
N LEU A 137 7.78 2.92 -15.01
CA LEU A 137 7.68 1.61 -15.66
C LEU A 137 6.72 1.59 -16.86
N ASN A 138 5.89 2.63 -16.99
CA ASN A 138 4.95 2.84 -18.09
C ASN A 138 4.06 1.61 -18.39
N GLN A 139 3.51 1.00 -17.34
CA GLN A 139 2.63 -0.17 -17.44
C GLN A 139 1.20 0.19 -17.04
N THR A 140 0.25 -0.02 -17.95
CA THR A 140 -1.18 0.26 -17.69
C THR A 140 -1.73 -0.54 -16.51
N GLY A 141 -1.25 -1.78 -16.30
CA GLY A 141 -1.65 -2.61 -15.15
C GLY A 141 -1.22 -2.05 -13.77
N LEU A 142 -0.29 -1.09 -13.75
CA LEU A 142 0.17 -0.39 -12.54
C LEU A 142 -0.55 0.95 -12.30
N THR A 143 -1.31 1.46 -13.27
CA THR A 143 -1.95 2.78 -13.17
C THR A 143 -2.91 2.87 -11.99
N THR A 144 -3.71 1.83 -11.72
CA THR A 144 -4.61 1.81 -10.56
C THR A 144 -3.84 1.91 -9.25
N LEU A 145 -2.76 1.13 -9.09
CA LEU A 145 -1.88 1.20 -7.92
C LEU A 145 -1.25 2.59 -7.78
N GLN A 146 -0.73 3.15 -8.86
CA GLN A 146 -0.16 4.50 -8.88
C GLN A 146 -1.18 5.54 -8.42
N THR A 147 -2.38 5.55 -8.98
CA THR A 147 -3.43 6.51 -8.61
C THR A 147 -3.82 6.38 -7.14
N THR A 148 -3.99 5.15 -6.64
CA THR A 148 -4.31 4.92 -5.23
C THR A 148 -3.19 5.41 -4.31
N LEU A 149 -1.92 5.17 -4.66
CA LEU A 149 -0.77 5.66 -3.89
C LEU A 149 -0.71 7.20 -3.84
N VAL A 150 -0.94 7.87 -4.96
CA VAL A 150 -0.98 9.35 -5.03
C VAL A 150 -2.13 9.90 -4.18
N GLN A 151 -3.33 9.33 -4.31
CA GLN A 151 -4.49 9.76 -3.51
C GLN A 151 -4.22 9.56 -2.02
N LEU A 152 -3.63 8.43 -1.64
CA LEU A 152 -3.28 8.12 -0.25
C LEU A 152 -2.24 9.11 0.29
N ALA A 153 -1.19 9.39 -0.47
CA ALA A 153 -0.17 10.36 -0.09
C ALA A 153 -0.75 11.77 0.11
N ASN A 154 -1.58 12.24 -0.81
CA ASN A 154 -2.23 13.55 -0.71
C ASN A 154 -3.18 13.63 0.49
N THR A 155 -3.91 12.55 0.77
CA THR A 155 -4.80 12.48 1.94
C THR A 155 -4.00 12.51 3.25
N LEU A 156 -2.88 11.78 3.33
CA LEU A 156 -1.98 11.83 4.50
C LEU A 156 -1.37 13.23 4.70
N GLY A 157 -1.00 13.93 3.61
CA GLY A 157 -0.54 15.31 3.67
C GLY A 157 -1.62 16.27 4.19
N THR A 158 -2.88 16.04 3.82
CA THR A 158 -4.03 16.80 4.35
C THR A 158 -4.22 16.56 5.85
N VAL A 159 -4.09 15.30 6.31
CA VAL A 159 -4.12 14.97 7.75
C VAL A 159 -3.01 15.70 8.49
N ALA A 160 -1.77 15.63 7.99
CA ALA A 160 -0.63 16.30 8.61
C ALA A 160 -0.86 17.81 8.72
N GLY A 161 -1.31 18.46 7.63
CA GLY A 161 -1.58 19.89 7.60
C GLY A 161 -2.65 20.33 8.60
N GLN A 162 -3.70 19.53 8.79
CA GLN A 162 -4.77 19.84 9.74
C GLN A 162 -4.39 19.63 11.21
N ILE A 163 -3.47 18.70 11.50
CA ILE A 163 -2.97 18.50 12.86
C ILE A 163 -2.01 19.64 13.24
N SER A 164 -1.28 20.19 12.27
CA SER A 164 -0.28 21.25 12.50
C SER A 164 -0.84 22.68 12.47
N GLY A 165 -2.07 22.87 11.99
CA GLY A 165 -2.75 24.17 11.92
C GLY A 165 -3.60 24.44 13.14
#